data_AF-A0ABD2NT30-F1
#
_entry.id   AF-A0ABD2NT30-F1
#
_cell.length_a   1.000
_cell.length_b   1.000
_cell.length_c   1.000
_cell.angle_alpha   90.00
_cell.angle_beta   90.00
_cell.angle_gamma   90.00
#
_symmetry.space_group_name_H-M   'P 1'
#
loop_
_entity.id
_entity.type
_entity.pdbx_description
1 polymer ?
#
loop_
_entity_poly.entity_id
_entity_poly.type
_entity_poly.pdbx_seq_one_letter_code
_entity_poly.pdbx_strand_id
1 'polypeptide(L)'
;MSEIDIPEFAWKTVSKFEIPNNSYVCGYSSNGSVIYVGLVEYRGCLYPAKVFPSRREARITVGGIEKSLSTWCKLLVVTSR
;
A
#
# COMPACT_ATOMS: atom_id res chain seq x y z
N MET A 1 20.76 24.33 -14.82
CA MET A 1 20.18 22.98 -14.93
C MET A 1 19.65 22.67 -13.54
N SER A 2 18.34 22.83 -13.32
CA SER A 2 17.73 22.55 -12.02
C SER A 2 17.79 21.05 -11.76
N GLU A 3 18.29 20.63 -10.61
CA GLU A 3 18.15 19.25 -10.14
C GLU A 3 16.67 18.87 -10.15
N ILE A 4 16.38 17.67 -10.66
CA ILE A 4 15.05 17.07 -10.55
C ILE A 4 14.89 16.67 -9.09
N ASP A 5 13.91 17.24 -8.41
CA ASP A 5 13.53 16.80 -7.07
C ASP A 5 12.91 15.41 -7.16
N ILE A 6 13.70 14.39 -6.83
CA ILE A 6 13.25 12.99 -6.82
C ILE A 6 12.68 12.73 -5.42
N PRO A 7 11.39 12.39 -5.30
CA PRO A 7 10.79 12.13 -4.00
C PRO A 7 11.46 10.94 -3.31
N GLU A 8 11.66 11.05 -2.00
CA GLU A 8 12.10 9.94 -1.17
C GLU A 8 10.90 9.09 -0.73
N PHE A 9 11.15 7.82 -0.48
CA PHE A 9 10.10 6.86 -0.11
C PHE A 9 10.52 6.04 1.11
N ALA A 10 9.54 5.72 1.94
CA ALA A 10 9.72 4.83 3.08
C ALA A 10 8.55 3.85 3.23
N TRP A 11 8.78 2.76 3.96
CA TRP A 11 7.74 1.81 4.35
C TRP A 11 7.26 2.10 5.77
N LYS A 12 5.99 2.41 5.94
CA LYS A 12 5.39 2.62 7.27
C LYS A 12 4.45 1.49 7.64
N THR A 13 4.77 0.77 8.71
CA THR A 13 3.87 -0.25 9.27
C THR A 13 2.61 0.41 9.82
N VAL A 14 1.46 -0.11 9.43
CA VAL A 14 0.14 0.34 9.86
C VAL A 14 -0.70 -0.85 10.31
N SER A 15 -1.52 -0.61 11.33
CA SER A 15 -2.53 -1.55 11.77
C SER A 15 -3.92 -1.05 11.37
N LYS A 16 -4.89 -1.98 11.23
CA LYS A 16 -6.31 -1.65 11.00
C LYS A 16 -6.61 -0.77 9.78
N PHE A 17 -5.67 -0.66 8.83
CA PHE A 17 -5.78 0.20 7.64
C PHE A 17 -5.93 1.69 7.96
N GLU A 18 -5.30 2.14 9.05
CA GLU A 18 -5.12 3.57 9.32
C GLU A 18 -4.08 4.13 8.34
N ILE A 19 -4.52 5.01 7.43
CA ILE A 19 -3.72 5.47 6.29
C ILE A 19 -2.99 6.78 6.65
N PRO A 20 -1.65 6.80 6.68
CA PRO A 20 -0.88 8.04 6.80
C PRO A 20 -1.21 9.02 5.67
N ASN A 21 -1.25 10.32 5.98
CA ASN A 21 -1.57 11.37 5.01
C ASN A 21 -0.63 11.40 3.79
N ASN A 22 0.62 10.96 3.97
CA ASN A 22 1.64 10.92 2.92
C ASN A 22 1.75 9.56 2.22
N SER A 23 0.73 8.70 2.34
CA SER A 23 0.71 7.41 1.65
C SER A 23 0.58 7.58 0.15
N TYR A 24 1.37 6.83 -0.61
CA TYR A 24 1.39 6.91 -2.06
C TYR A 24 0.14 6.25 -2.66
N VAL A 25 -0.65 7.05 -3.38
CA VAL A 25 -1.83 6.60 -4.13
C VAL A 25 -1.37 5.98 -5.44
N CYS A 26 -1.62 4.68 -5.64
CA CYS A 26 -1.28 4.00 -6.90
C CYS A 26 -2.45 3.97 -7.90
N GLY A 27 -3.63 4.42 -7.48
CA GLY A 27 -4.78 4.53 -8.37
C GLY A 27 -6.10 4.44 -7.62
N TYR A 28 -7.14 4.13 -8.39
CA TYR A 28 -8.52 4.09 -7.94
C TYR A 28 -9.19 2.83 -8.48
N SER A 29 -10.09 2.27 -7.69
CA SER A 29 -10.93 1.15 -8.13
C SER A 29 -12.06 1.61 -9.05
N SER A 30 -12.80 0.67 -9.64
CA SER A 30 -13.92 0.97 -10.54
C SER A 30 -15.05 1.80 -9.92
N ASN A 31 -15.17 1.82 -8.58
CA ASN A 31 -16.14 2.65 -7.87
C ASN A 31 -15.54 3.97 -7.33
N GLY A 32 -14.32 4.32 -7.73
CA GLY A 32 -13.62 5.53 -7.28
C GLY A 32 -12.91 5.42 -5.93
N SER A 33 -12.97 4.27 -5.23
CA SER A 33 -12.21 4.12 -3.98
C SER A 33 -10.71 4.16 -4.23
N VAL A 34 -9.96 4.89 -3.41
CA VAL A 34 -8.50 5.00 -3.46
C VAL A 34 -7.83 3.66 -3.18
N ILE A 35 -6.75 3.37 -3.91
CA ILE A 35 -5.89 2.21 -3.72
C ILE A 35 -4.47 2.69 -3.41
N TYR A 36 -3.86 2.11 -2.38
CA TYR A 36 -2.48 2.40 -1.96
C TYR A 36 -1.55 1.23 -2.24
N VAL A 37 -0.26 1.53 -2.36
CA VAL A 37 0.80 0.51 -2.42
C VAL A 37 1.11 0.03 -1.01
N GLY A 38 1.08 -1.29 -0.79
CA GLY A 38 1.53 -1.85 0.47
C GLY A 38 2.33 -3.15 0.34
N LEU A 39 2.87 -3.57 1.48
CA LEU A 39 3.44 -4.89 1.72
C LEU A 39 2.64 -5.57 2.84
N VAL A 40 2.34 -6.84 2.68
CA VAL A 40 1.65 -7.62 3.72
C VAL A 40 2.36 -8.95 3.91
N GLU A 41 2.42 -9.42 5.16
CA GLU A 41 2.96 -10.75 5.43
C GLU A 41 1.90 -11.82 5.14
N TYR A 42 2.28 -12.82 4.34
CA TYR A 42 1.47 -13.99 4.09
C TYR A 42 2.37 -15.23 4.07
N ARG A 43 2.10 -16.20 4.95
CA ARG A 43 2.87 -17.45 5.06
C ARG A 43 4.39 -17.22 5.23
N GLY A 44 4.78 -16.27 6.08
CA GLY A 44 6.18 -15.99 6.41
C GLY A 44 6.95 -15.20 5.34
N CYS A 45 6.30 -14.72 4.29
CA CYS A 45 6.92 -13.87 3.27
C CYS A 45 6.16 -12.54 3.13
N LEU A 46 6.87 -11.48 2.74
CA LEU A 46 6.27 -10.19 2.40
C LEU A 46 5.84 -10.18 0.94
N TYR A 47 4.57 -9.84 0.69
CA TYR A 47 3.99 -9.74 -0.64
C TYR A 47 3.62 -8.29 -0.96
N PRO A 48 3.88 -7.81 -2.19
CA PRO A 48 3.26 -6.59 -2.70
C PRO A 48 1.74 -6.72 -2.69
N ALA A 49 1.07 -5.66 -2.23
CA ALA A 49 -0.36 -5.64 -2.03
C ALA A 49 -0.98 -4.34 -2.53
N LYS A 50 -2.21 -4.46 -3.04
CA LYS A 50 -3.14 -3.33 -3.23
C LYS A 50 -3.89 -3.14 -1.93
N VAL A 51 -3.75 -1.99 -1.28
CA VAL A 51 -4.43 -1.70 -0.01
C VAL A 51 -5.68 -0.87 -0.27
N PHE A 52 -6.83 -1.37 0.18
CA PHE A 52 -8.15 -0.77 0.03
C PHE A 52 -8.69 -0.33 1.40
N PRO A 53 -8.51 0.94 1.80
CA PRO A 53 -8.94 1.39 3.13
C PRO A 53 -10.45 1.33 3.31
N SER A 54 -11.22 1.64 2.24
CA SER A 54 -12.69 1.58 2.26
C SER A 54 -13.24 0.18 2.54
N ARG A 55 -12.43 -0.85 2.31
CA ARG A 55 -12.77 -2.27 2.54
C ARG A 55 -12.01 -2.87 3.73
N ARG A 56 -11.09 -2.11 4.32
CA ARG A 56 -10.18 -2.56 5.39
C ARG A 56 -9.49 -3.89 5.03
N GLU A 57 -8.91 -3.93 3.83
CA GLU A 57 -8.22 -5.11 3.31
C GLU A 57 -6.99 -4.76 2.47
N ALA A 58 -6.00 -5.66 2.47
CA ALA A 58 -4.90 -5.70 1.53
C ALA A 58 -5.09 -6.92 0.62
N ARG A 59 -4.93 -6.72 -0.69
CA ARG A 59 -5.06 -7.79 -1.68
C ARG A 59 -3.72 -8.16 -2.28
N ILE A 60 -3.40 -9.45 -2.24
CA ILE A 60 -2.20 -10.04 -2.84
C ILE A 60 -2.60 -11.09 -3.87
N THR A 61 -1.70 -11.38 -4.81
CA THR A 61 -1.90 -12.47 -5.78
C THR A 61 -0.87 -13.57 -5.52
N VAL A 62 -1.35 -14.79 -5.26
CA VAL A 62 -0.50 -15.96 -5.03
C VAL A 62 -1.03 -17.11 -5.89
N GLY A 63 -0.17 -17.64 -6.76
CA GLY A 63 -0.55 -18.73 -7.67
C GLY A 63 -1.70 -18.36 -8.62
N GLY A 64 -1.75 -17.11 -9.08
CA GLY A 64 -2.82 -16.61 -9.96
C GLY A 64 -4.14 -16.29 -9.26
N ILE A 65 -4.24 -16.47 -7.94
CA ILE A 65 -5.45 -16.22 -7.17
C ILE A 65 -5.27 -14.96 -6.32
N GLU A 66 -6.20 -14.02 -6.44
CA GLU A 66 -6.28 -12.85 -5.55
C GLU A 66 -6.81 -13.27 -4.18
N LYS A 67 -6.13 -12.85 -3.12
CA LYS A 67 -6.50 -13.11 -1.72
C LYS A 67 -6.66 -11.79 -1.00
N SER A 68 -7.74 -11.67 -0.22
CA SER A 68 -7.97 -10.55 0.69
C SER A 68 -7.47 -10.87 2.09
N LEU A 69 -6.70 -9.95 2.68
CA LEU A 69 -6.10 -10.07 4.01
C LEU A 69 -6.46 -8.84 4.85
N SER A 70 -6.96 -9.07 6.05
CA SER A 70 -7.31 -8.04 7.03
C SER A 70 -6.30 -7.97 8.19
N THR A 71 -5.02 -7.89 7.86
CA THR A 71 -3.90 -7.89 8.81
C THR A 71 -3.09 -6.59 8.76
N TRP A 72 -2.02 -6.50 9.54
CA TRP A 72 -1.06 -5.40 9.46
C TRP A 72 -0.40 -5.36 8.08
N CYS A 73 -0.19 -4.16 7.57
CA CYS A 73 0.54 -3.95 6.32
C CYS A 73 1.55 -2.82 6.48
N LYS A 74 2.49 -2.74 5.55
CA LYS A 74 3.34 -1.56 5.39
C LYS A 74 2.82 -0.77 4.21
N LEU A 75 2.62 0.53 4.36
CA LEU A 75 2.26 1.42 3.26
C LEU A 75 3.50 2.13 2.73
N LEU A 76 3.59 2.27 1.41
CA LEU A 76 4.57 3.14 0.80
C LEU A 76 4.16 4.59 1.10
N VAL A 77 5.04 5.34 1.74
CA VAL A 77 4.83 6.75 2.02
C VAL A 77 5.88 7.59 1.30
N VAL A 78 5.47 8.76 0.82
CA VAL A 78 6.37 9.77 0.26
C VAL A 78 6.93 10.58 1.42
N THR A 79 8.24 10.69 1.51
CA THR A 79 8.93 11.54 2.48
C THR A 79 9.50 12.75 1.75
N SER A 80 9.33 13.93 2.32
CA SER A 80 10.06 15.12 1.87
C SER A 80 11.50 15.06 2.37
N ARG A 81 12.43 15.63 1.60
CA ARG A 81 13.68 16.15 2.17
C ARG A 81 13.42 17.43 2.94
#